data_AF-A0A5D3FB23-F1
#
_entry.id   AF-A0A5D3FB23-F1
#
_cell.length_a   1.000
_cell.length_b   1.000
_cell.length_c   1.000
_cell.angle_alpha   90.00
_cell.angle_beta   90.00
_cell.angle_gamma   90.00
#
_symmetry.space_group_name_H-M   'P 1'
#
loop_
_entity.id
_entity.type
_entity.pdbx_description
1 polymer ?
#
loop_
_entity_poly.entity_id
_entity_poly.type
_entity_poly.pdbx_seq_one_letter_code
_entity_poly.pdbx_strand_id
1 'polypeptide(L)'
;MDIFAPLALLSRTLAGLSRMSVLASRSMAHHQDPDRLITASLFAVATRHGGRTPTEDERKKRVAELREIATVRAKPRRGSLHPPAEEFRVDLLGEVAGILIGFAPDSHPEHHLIAADLLREAGADEDVVQQWIPVGRERREGGGPAFSRAESIGFVASPRHWP
;
A
#
# COMPACT_ATOMS: atom_id res chain seq x y z
N MET A 1 -19.43 -59.03 -44.08
CA MET A 1 -18.68 -57.92 -44.71
C MET A 1 -18.04 -57.12 -43.59
N ASP A 2 -16.80 -57.45 -43.26
CA ASP A 2 -15.90 -56.67 -42.41
C ASP A 2 -15.38 -55.47 -43.21
N ILE A 3 -15.52 -54.22 -42.71
CA ILE A 3 -14.65 -53.08 -43.06
C ILE A 3 -14.57 -52.09 -41.87
N PHE A 4 -13.39 -52.07 -41.23
CA PHE A 4 -12.67 -50.96 -40.56
C PHE A 4 -13.17 -50.30 -39.25
N ALA A 5 -12.62 -50.81 -38.14
CA ALA A 5 -11.68 -50.23 -37.16
C ALA A 5 -11.87 -48.81 -36.51
N PRO A 6 -11.46 -48.66 -35.22
CA PRO A 6 -11.74 -47.54 -34.31
C PRO A 6 -10.53 -46.62 -34.03
N LEU A 7 -10.76 -45.40 -33.52
CA LEU A 7 -9.81 -44.43 -32.87
C LEU A 7 -10.67 -43.17 -32.55
N ALA A 8 -10.60 -42.42 -31.45
CA ALA A 8 -9.73 -42.37 -30.31
C ALA A 8 -10.43 -41.55 -29.18
N LEU A 9 -10.24 -42.00 -27.93
CA LEU A 9 -9.84 -41.19 -26.77
C LEU A 9 -10.36 -39.73 -26.64
N LEU A 10 -11.12 -39.47 -25.57
CA LEU A 10 -10.95 -38.25 -24.76
C LEU A 10 -11.62 -38.42 -23.37
N SER A 11 -10.96 -39.21 -22.52
CA SER A 11 -11.15 -39.18 -21.07
C SER A 11 -10.47 -37.92 -20.52
N ARG A 12 -11.24 -36.92 -20.07
CA ARG A 12 -10.70 -35.82 -19.25
C ARG A 12 -11.06 -36.06 -17.79
N THR A 13 -10.08 -36.58 -17.07
CA THR A 13 -9.99 -36.59 -15.62
C THR A 13 -9.89 -35.16 -15.08
N LEU A 14 -10.83 -34.78 -14.21
CA LEU A 14 -10.72 -33.62 -13.33
C LEU A 14 -10.00 -34.07 -12.05
N ALA A 15 -8.69 -33.89 -12.02
CA ALA A 15 -7.88 -33.92 -10.82
C ALA A 15 -7.46 -32.48 -10.50
N GLY A 16 -7.65 -32.06 -9.25
CA GLY A 16 -7.01 -30.86 -8.71
C GLY A 16 -7.97 -29.79 -8.22
N LEU A 17 -8.45 -29.94 -6.98
CA LEU A 17 -8.85 -28.80 -6.16
C LEU A 17 -8.18 -28.90 -4.79
N SER A 18 -7.06 -28.18 -4.74
CA SER A 18 -6.57 -27.37 -3.63
C SER A 18 -6.63 -27.94 -2.21
N ARG A 19 -5.48 -28.49 -1.81
CA ARG A 19 -4.89 -28.11 -0.53
C ARG A 19 -4.68 -26.59 -0.53
N MET A 20 -5.13 -25.90 0.53
CA MET A 20 -4.46 -24.76 1.19
C MET A 20 -5.51 -23.89 1.90
N SER A 21 -5.58 -24.02 3.24
CA SER A 21 -5.81 -22.90 4.17
C SER A 21 -5.69 -23.40 5.61
N VAL A 22 -4.52 -23.95 5.95
CA VAL A 22 -4.02 -23.90 7.32
C VAL A 22 -3.06 -22.72 7.33
N LEU A 23 -3.53 -21.56 7.81
CA LEU A 23 -2.72 -20.46 8.38
C LEU A 23 -3.64 -19.34 8.95
N ALA A 24 -4.81 -19.70 9.48
CA ALA A 24 -5.58 -18.80 10.33
C ALA A 24 -5.25 -19.10 11.79
N SER A 25 -4.22 -18.45 12.33
CA SER A 25 -4.03 -18.18 13.77
C SER A 25 -2.69 -17.48 14.04
N ARG A 26 -2.54 -16.27 13.51
CA ARG A 26 -1.61 -15.26 14.04
C ARG A 26 -2.36 -13.95 14.28
N SER A 27 -3.48 -14.06 14.99
CA SER A 27 -4.20 -12.93 15.57
C SER A 27 -3.75 -12.76 17.02
N MET A 28 -3.64 -11.51 17.47
CA MET A 28 -3.38 -11.06 18.85
C MET A 28 -1.93 -10.80 19.29
N ALA A 29 -1.18 -10.06 18.48
CA ALA A 29 -0.21 -9.11 19.03
C ALA A 29 -0.40 -7.76 18.30
N HIS A 30 -1.27 -6.90 18.83
CA HIS A 30 -1.44 -5.50 18.44
C HIS A 30 -0.22 -4.67 18.87
N HIS A 31 0.97 -5.04 18.41
CA HIS A 31 2.15 -4.16 18.47
C HIS A 31 2.09 -3.23 17.26
N GLN A 32 2.43 -1.97 17.49
CA GLN A 32 2.47 -0.97 16.44
C GLN A 32 3.43 -1.43 15.35
N ASP A 33 2.86 -1.79 14.21
CA ASP A 33 3.62 -2.15 13.02
C ASP A 33 4.40 -0.90 12.57
N PRO A 34 5.75 -0.91 12.63
CA PRO A 34 6.57 0.27 12.32
C PRO A 34 6.26 0.84 10.94
N ASP A 35 5.90 -0.03 9.99
CA ASP A 35 5.55 0.35 8.63
C ASP A 35 4.29 1.21 8.61
N ARG A 36 3.29 0.89 9.45
CA ARG A 36 2.07 1.70 9.55
C ARG A 36 2.34 3.12 10.06
N LEU A 37 3.27 3.28 10.99
CA LEU A 37 3.64 4.61 11.50
C LEU A 37 4.36 5.42 10.41
N ILE A 38 5.21 4.77 9.61
CA ILE A 38 5.92 5.41 8.50
C ILE A 38 4.92 5.81 7.42
N THR A 39 4.04 4.90 6.98
CA THR A 39 3.00 5.18 5.99
C THR A 39 2.09 6.33 6.45
N ALA A 40 1.67 6.35 7.73
CA ALA A 40 0.87 7.44 8.28
C ALA A 40 1.63 8.79 8.29
N SER A 41 2.92 8.77 8.61
CA SER A 41 3.78 9.96 8.62
C SER A 41 4.01 10.49 7.21
N LEU A 42 4.31 9.60 6.26
CA LEU A 42 4.45 9.91 4.85
C LEU A 42 3.16 10.54 4.29
N PHE A 43 2.00 9.95 4.58
CA PHE A 43 0.72 10.52 4.16
C PHE A 43 0.50 11.92 4.72
N ALA A 44 0.71 12.12 6.03
CA ALA A 44 0.52 13.42 6.67
C ALA A 44 1.46 14.50 6.11
N VAL A 45 2.73 14.16 5.86
CA VAL A 45 3.72 15.10 5.33
C VAL A 45 3.49 15.37 3.84
N ALA A 46 3.19 14.34 3.04
CA ALA A 46 2.92 14.50 1.61
C ALA A 46 1.67 15.36 1.37
N THR A 47 0.58 15.11 2.10
CA THR A 47 -0.66 15.93 2.00
C THR A 47 -0.45 17.37 2.44
N ARG A 48 0.34 17.61 3.50
CA ARG A 48 0.74 18.97 3.91
C ARG A 48 1.48 19.70 2.78
N HIS A 49 2.29 18.97 2.01
CA HIS A 49 3.01 19.50 0.85
C HIS A 49 2.18 19.59 -0.43
N GLY A 50 1.00 18.97 -0.46
CA GLY A 50 0.12 18.92 -1.63
C GLY A 50 -0.57 20.24 -1.97
N GLY A 51 -0.64 21.22 -1.05
CA GLY A 51 -1.42 22.45 -1.22
C GLY A 51 -1.08 23.26 -2.48
N ARG A 52 -0.09 24.16 -2.38
CA ARG A 52 0.37 24.93 -3.54
C ARG A 52 1.53 24.25 -4.25
N THR A 53 1.64 24.49 -5.55
CA THR A 53 2.81 24.13 -6.35
C THR A 53 4.08 24.75 -5.71
N PRO A 54 5.08 23.93 -5.36
CA PRO A 54 6.34 24.42 -4.80
C PRO A 54 7.21 25.08 -5.87
N THR A 55 8.09 25.98 -5.45
CA THR A 55 9.26 26.35 -6.26
C THR A 55 10.24 25.18 -6.34
N GLU A 56 11.24 25.25 -7.23
CA GLU A 56 12.20 24.15 -7.38
C GLU A 56 12.97 23.85 -6.08
N ASP A 57 13.41 24.87 -5.36
CA ASP A 57 14.12 24.71 -4.09
C ASP A 57 13.22 24.15 -2.98
N GLU A 58 11.95 24.57 -2.96
CA GLU A 58 10.97 24.00 -2.03
C GLU A 58 10.67 22.54 -2.37
N ARG A 59 10.57 22.22 -3.66
CA ARG A 59 10.36 20.85 -4.14
C ARG A 59 11.49 19.95 -3.67
N LYS A 60 12.75 20.36 -3.84
CA LYS A 60 13.94 19.64 -3.35
C LYS A 60 13.88 19.40 -1.84
N LYS A 61 13.50 20.42 -1.06
CA LYS A 61 13.35 20.29 0.41
C LYS A 61 12.23 19.32 0.81
N ARG A 62 11.07 19.40 0.15
CA ARG A 62 9.93 18.50 0.38
C ARG A 62 10.29 17.05 0.05
N VAL A 63 10.97 16.83 -1.06
CA VAL A 63 11.46 15.50 -1.48
C VAL A 63 12.48 14.97 -0.47
N ALA A 64 13.42 15.80 -0.01
CA ALA A 64 14.40 15.39 1.01
C ALA A 64 13.73 14.98 2.33
N GLU A 65 12.73 15.73 2.80
CA GLU A 65 11.96 15.39 4.01
C GLU A 65 11.23 14.04 3.86
N LEU A 66 10.60 13.78 2.71
CA LEU A 66 9.95 12.49 2.45
C LEU A 66 10.94 11.33 2.43
N ARG A 67 12.14 11.55 1.87
CA ARG A 67 13.21 10.55 1.86
C ARG A 67 13.74 10.24 3.25
N GLU A 68 13.86 11.26 4.10
CA GLU A 68 14.28 11.09 5.49
C GLU A 68 13.28 10.23 6.27
N ILE A 69 11.97 10.49 6.12
CA ILE A 69 10.91 9.69 6.76
C ILE A 69 10.92 8.24 6.29
N ALA A 70 11.16 8.00 5.00
CA ALA A 70 11.23 6.66 4.43
C ALA A 70 12.56 5.93 4.70
N THR A 71 13.56 6.61 5.27
CA THR A 71 14.84 5.99 5.65
C THR A 71 14.74 5.47 7.07
N VAL A 72 14.66 4.15 7.23
CA VAL A 72 14.59 3.50 8.54
C VAL A 72 15.92 2.93 8.94
N ARG A 73 16.22 3.03 10.24
CA ARG A 73 17.37 2.37 10.83
C ARG A 73 16.93 1.12 11.55
N ALA A 74 17.41 -0.05 11.11
CA ALA A 74 17.09 -1.29 11.79
C ALA A 74 17.54 -1.24 13.26
N LYS A 75 16.79 -1.89 14.16
CA LYS A 75 17.21 -1.96 15.57
C LYS A 75 18.50 -2.78 15.67
N PRO A 76 19.54 -2.30 16.37
CA PRO A 76 20.76 -3.08 16.54
C PRO A 76 20.42 -4.39 17.28
N ARG A 77 20.91 -5.51 16.75
CA ARG A 77 20.85 -6.79 17.45
C ARG A 77 21.81 -6.72 18.64
N ARG A 78 21.40 -7.24 19.80
CA ARG A 78 22.27 -7.28 21.00
C ARG A 78 23.58 -7.99 20.64
N GLY A 79 24.72 -7.35 20.89
CA GLY A 79 26.04 -7.87 20.55
C GLY A 79 26.52 -7.59 19.12
N SER A 80 25.76 -6.83 18.32
CA SER A 80 26.22 -6.37 17.00
C SER A 80 27.40 -5.40 17.16
N LEU A 81 28.52 -5.72 16.52
CA LEU A 81 29.69 -4.83 16.44
C LEU A 81 29.48 -3.70 15.42
N HIS A 82 28.65 -3.93 14.40
CA HIS A 82 28.40 -2.97 13.33
C HIS A 82 27.11 -2.19 13.58
N PRO A 83 27.09 -0.88 13.23
CA PRO A 83 25.85 -0.13 13.23
C PRO A 83 24.87 -0.78 12.23
N PRO A 84 23.57 -0.81 12.55
CA PRO A 84 22.56 -1.31 11.63
C PRO A 84 22.57 -0.46 10.37
N ALA A 85 22.46 -1.13 9.21
CA ALA A 85 22.31 -0.47 7.93
C ALA A 85 21.02 0.36 7.91
N GLU A 86 21.09 1.48 7.20
CA GLU A 86 19.90 2.26 6.84
C GLU A 86 19.24 1.58 5.65
N GLU A 87 17.92 1.47 5.71
CA GLU A 87 17.10 0.89 4.67
C GLU A 87 16.15 1.98 4.15
N PHE A 88 16.17 2.19 2.84
CA PHE A 88 15.30 3.15 2.17
C PHE A 88 14.04 2.45 1.67
N ARG A 89 12.89 2.77 2.28
CA ARG A 89 11.60 2.09 2.07
C ARG A 89 10.83 2.66 0.87
N VAL A 90 11.32 2.35 -0.32
CA VAL A 90 10.70 2.72 -1.61
C VAL A 90 9.30 2.13 -1.81
N ASP A 91 9.04 0.98 -1.17
CA ASP A 91 7.77 0.29 -1.12
C ASP A 91 6.69 1.12 -0.40
N LEU A 92 7.02 1.69 0.76
CA LEU A 92 6.09 2.51 1.53
C LEU A 92 5.80 3.85 0.86
N LEU A 93 6.78 4.43 0.16
CA LEU A 93 6.56 5.59 -0.71
C LEU A 93 5.57 5.26 -1.84
N GLY A 94 5.73 4.08 -2.46
CA GLY A 94 4.83 3.57 -3.51
C GLY A 94 3.41 3.36 -3.03
N GLU A 95 3.23 2.75 -1.85
CA GLU A 95 1.92 2.54 -1.23
C GLU A 95 1.17 3.86 -1.07
N VAL A 96 1.80 4.87 -0.45
CA VAL A 96 1.13 6.16 -0.19
C VAL A 96 0.82 6.88 -1.49
N ALA A 97 1.74 6.89 -2.46
CA ALA A 97 1.54 7.53 -3.75
C ALA A 97 0.38 6.89 -4.53
N GLY A 98 0.32 5.55 -4.59
CA GLY A 98 -0.77 4.83 -5.25
C GLY A 98 -2.13 5.12 -4.63
N ILE A 99 -2.22 5.10 -3.29
CA ILE A 99 -3.45 5.43 -2.57
C ILE A 99 -3.92 6.87 -2.89
N LEU A 100 -3.01 7.85 -2.86
CA LEU A 100 -3.32 9.25 -3.17
C LEU A 100 -3.84 9.43 -4.60
N ILE A 101 -3.20 8.78 -5.59
CA ILE A 101 -3.63 8.81 -7.00
C ILE A 101 -5.03 8.21 -7.14
N GLY A 102 -5.27 7.04 -6.55
CA GLY A 102 -6.58 6.36 -6.62
C GLY A 102 -7.71 7.16 -5.95
N PHE A 103 -7.38 7.96 -4.93
CA PHE A 103 -8.34 8.72 -4.13
C PHE A 103 -8.65 10.14 -4.69
N ALA A 104 -7.74 10.72 -5.49
CA ALA A 104 -7.80 12.11 -5.96
C ALA A 104 -9.12 12.62 -6.58
N PRO A 105 -9.92 11.85 -7.37
CA PRO A 105 -10.97 12.44 -8.20
C PRO A 105 -12.09 13.20 -7.47
N ASP A 106 -12.27 12.99 -6.16
CA ASP A 106 -13.46 13.47 -5.43
C ASP A 106 -13.16 14.56 -4.39
N SER A 107 -11.90 14.79 -4.00
CA SER A 107 -11.52 15.79 -2.98
C SER A 107 -10.15 16.38 -3.28
N HIS A 108 -10.10 17.69 -3.61
CA HIS A 108 -8.88 18.45 -3.95
C HIS A 108 -7.91 17.61 -4.80
N PRO A 109 -8.34 17.18 -6.00
CA PRO A 109 -7.57 16.28 -6.85
C PRO A 109 -6.14 16.79 -7.06
N GLU A 110 -5.98 18.10 -7.22
CA GLU A 110 -4.70 18.77 -7.35
C GLU A 110 -3.79 18.52 -6.15
N HIS A 111 -4.31 18.52 -4.91
CA HIS A 111 -3.48 18.34 -3.72
C HIS A 111 -2.95 16.91 -3.60
N HIS A 112 -3.80 15.92 -3.85
CA HIS A 112 -3.39 14.52 -3.78
C HIS A 112 -2.44 14.15 -4.92
N LEU A 113 -2.64 14.71 -6.12
CA LEU A 113 -1.73 14.50 -7.24
C LEU A 113 -0.36 15.14 -7.01
N ILE A 114 -0.31 16.38 -6.51
CA ILE A 114 0.96 17.04 -6.14
C ILE A 114 1.69 16.24 -5.05
N ALA A 115 0.96 15.75 -4.04
CA ALA A 115 1.52 14.92 -2.98
C ALA A 115 2.08 13.59 -3.53
N ALA A 116 1.36 12.94 -4.44
CA ALA A 116 1.82 11.71 -5.09
C ALA A 116 3.06 11.95 -5.97
N ASP A 117 3.11 13.05 -6.72
CA ASP A 117 4.28 13.40 -7.53
C ASP A 117 5.53 13.63 -6.68
N LEU A 118 5.39 14.26 -5.51
CA LEU A 118 6.51 14.42 -4.57
C LEU A 118 7.02 13.07 -4.03
N LEU A 119 6.13 12.12 -3.78
CA LEU A 119 6.49 10.76 -3.33
C LEU A 119 7.20 9.97 -4.44
N ARG A 120 6.75 10.10 -5.70
CA ARG A 120 7.41 9.52 -6.87
C ARG A 120 8.81 10.09 -7.07
N GLU A 121 8.96 11.41 -6.96
CA GLU A 121 10.29 12.04 -7.00
C GLU A 121 11.19 11.68 -5.81
N ALA A 122 10.61 11.37 -4.65
CA ALA A 122 11.37 10.84 -3.52
C ALA A 122 11.94 9.44 -3.79
N GLY A 123 11.45 8.74 -4.81
CA GLY A 123 11.93 7.41 -5.23
C GLY A 123 10.94 6.30 -4.93
N ALA A 124 9.63 6.59 -4.90
CA ALA A 124 8.61 5.55 -4.86
C ALA A 124 8.82 4.53 -5.98
N ASP A 125 8.67 3.25 -5.65
CA ASP A 125 8.68 2.18 -6.64
C ASP A 125 7.39 2.24 -7.48
N GLU A 126 7.52 2.44 -8.79
CA GLU A 126 6.38 2.62 -9.69
C GLU A 126 5.51 1.36 -9.80
N ASP A 127 6.08 0.16 -9.71
CA ASP A 127 5.29 -1.08 -9.74
C ASP A 127 4.40 -1.17 -8.49
N VAL A 128 4.92 -0.74 -7.34
CA VAL A 128 4.16 -0.64 -6.09
C VAL A 128 3.09 0.45 -6.19
N VAL A 129 3.40 1.61 -6.79
CA VAL A 129 2.40 2.66 -7.05
C VAL A 129 1.21 2.08 -7.82
N GLN A 130 1.45 1.40 -8.93
CA GLN A 130 0.41 0.82 -9.77
C GLN A 130 -0.44 -0.21 -9.02
N GLN A 131 0.19 -1.03 -8.17
CA GLN A 131 -0.50 -2.01 -7.33
C GLN A 131 -1.49 -1.38 -6.34
N TRP A 132 -1.20 -0.19 -5.82
CA TRP A 132 -1.99 0.46 -4.75
C TRP A 132 -3.05 1.46 -5.25
N ILE A 133 -3.03 1.85 -6.54
CA ILE A 133 -4.08 2.69 -7.14
C ILE A 133 -5.50 2.10 -6.96
N PRO A 134 -5.75 0.80 -7.22
CA PRO A 134 -7.07 0.20 -6.99
C PRO A 134 -7.55 0.36 -5.55
N VAL A 135 -6.68 0.23 -4.55
CA VAL A 135 -7.02 0.39 -3.14
C VAL A 135 -7.45 1.82 -2.81
N GLY A 136 -6.74 2.83 -3.34
CA GLY A 136 -7.14 4.23 -3.21
C GLY A 136 -8.53 4.49 -3.77
N ARG A 137 -8.85 3.86 -4.91
CA ARG A 137 -10.15 3.94 -5.57
C ARG A 137 -11.26 3.28 -4.74
N GLU A 138 -11.02 2.09 -4.22
CA GLU A 138 -11.98 1.37 -3.36
C GLU A 138 -12.32 2.17 -2.09
N ARG A 139 -11.32 2.77 -1.44
CA ARG A 139 -11.52 3.60 -0.23
C ARG A 139 -12.40 4.82 -0.51
N ARG A 140 -12.17 5.45 -1.65
CA ARG A 140 -12.97 6.57 -2.15
C ARG A 140 -14.43 6.14 -2.37
N GLU A 141 -14.63 5.04 -3.10
CA GLU A 141 -15.98 4.51 -3.40
C GLU A 141 -16.73 4.05 -2.14
N GLY A 142 -16.01 3.58 -1.12
CA GLY A 142 -16.56 3.24 0.19
C GLY A 142 -16.92 4.45 1.07
N GLY A 143 -16.66 5.69 0.63
CA GLY A 143 -16.93 6.92 1.41
C GLY A 143 -16.03 7.10 2.64
N GLY A 144 -14.95 6.32 2.72
CA GLY A 144 -13.97 6.41 3.80
C GLY A 144 -12.88 7.45 3.52
N PRO A 145 -12.09 7.86 4.53
CA PRO A 145 -10.90 8.66 4.30
C PRO A 145 -9.84 7.85 3.52
N ALA A 146 -8.95 8.54 2.79
CA ALA A 146 -7.82 7.90 2.11
C ALA A 146 -6.97 7.04 3.07
N PHE A 147 -6.85 7.47 4.33
CA PHE A 147 -6.28 6.69 5.43
C PHE A 147 -7.21 6.76 6.65
N SER A 148 -7.78 5.62 7.04
CA SER A 148 -8.63 5.50 8.23
C SER A 148 -7.81 5.47 9.51
N ARG A 149 -7.96 6.50 10.36
CA ARG A 149 -7.40 6.51 11.73
C ARG A 149 -8.06 5.48 12.65
N ALA A 150 -9.23 4.93 12.28
CA ALA A 150 -10.08 4.08 13.13
C ALA A 150 -10.07 2.58 12.77
N GLU A 151 -9.79 2.19 11.52
CA GLU A 151 -9.61 0.77 11.17
C GLU A 151 -8.27 0.19 11.70
N SER A 152 -7.39 1.04 12.20
CA SER A 152 -6.20 0.66 12.98
C SER A 152 -6.52 0.17 14.40
N ILE A 153 -7.78 0.29 14.85
CA ILE A 153 -8.27 -0.12 16.18
C ILE A 153 -9.52 -1.01 16.06
N GLY A 154 -9.56 -1.96 15.11
CA GLY A 154 -10.51 -3.08 15.14
C GLY A 154 -12.00 -2.74 15.35
N PHE A 155 -12.48 -1.59 14.88
CA PHE A 155 -13.89 -1.25 15.00
C PHE A 155 -14.61 -1.63 13.71
N VAL A 156 -15.24 -2.81 13.72
CA VAL A 156 -16.28 -3.15 12.74
C VAL A 156 -17.45 -2.20 13.00
N ALA A 157 -17.60 -1.18 12.15
CA ALA A 157 -18.80 -0.36 12.15
C ALA A 157 -19.97 -1.24 11.68
N SER A 158 -20.71 -1.78 12.64
CA SER A 158 -22.03 -2.37 12.38
C SER A 158 -22.96 -1.27 11.84
N PRO A 159 -23.73 -1.51 10.76
CA PRO A 159 -24.62 -0.50 10.21
C PRO A 159 -25.73 -0.21 11.23
N ARG A 160 -25.66 0.95 11.89
CA ARG A 160 -26.77 1.43 12.71
C ARG A 160 -27.87 1.91 11.77
N HIS A 161 -28.92 1.10 11.63
CA HIS A 161 -30.26 1.61 11.38
C HIS A 161 -30.59 2.61 12.50
N TRP A 162 -30.96 3.83 12.13
CA TRP A 162 -31.61 4.78 13.02
C TRP A 162 -33.09 4.87 12.61
N PRO A 163 -34.03 4.89 13.57
CA PRO A 163 -35.48 4.87 13.32
C PRO A 163 -36.01 6.10 12.58
#